data_AF-A0AAD9D9M5-F1
#
_entry.id   AF-A0AAD9D9M5-F1
#
_cell.length_a   1.000
_cell.length_b   1.000
_cell.length_c   1.000
_cell.angle_alpha   90.00
_cell.angle_beta   90.00
_cell.angle_gamma   90.00
#
_symmetry.space_group_name_H-M   'P 1'
#
loop_
_entity.id
_entity.type
_entity.pdbx_description
1 polymer ?
#
loop_
_entity_poly.entity_id
_entity_poly.type
_entity_poly.pdbx_seq_one_letter_code
_entity_poly.pdbx_strand_id
1 'polypeptide(L)'
;MAAAAGSSHGSGGGLRASSIKKESTTTSSSSSQRELMEGMDNFMPLPCNANLTVDNCDGTTLLSSIIAAATLEAEALMTATNATSYPQGMEATIPCGTCAIADLSGGSTLLAPTGIDVQGMLYFPPSTHGTLETAHMFVQGVLKIDPPDNPEASRVTIKLIGPDENVFLTPHLHNTMACSSYANGKCPVGKRPIAVAGGRLDVRGLQDPTTCPSWVNLQDIWEEPLTDTQRLQTNNIAVDGDDNEPAGGVEACLRVKTGGTQYDDGYLDVFVNTGDGSGYVEVTQSGVKHDQNSVVVEKCYSGGLVGVQVMNSDANAWAGNIETSVDGGISYTPMVCKDKCVPFGGSRATLKIGEEAANCWKATMGDVILTNSNPNIKQEDNQKILTLASVDVAEGTVTVNLSKSQIGDPFTMKTEPMMAAEVASLNRPVKFTSVKDNSGAHGGHLIIYHTPHVAQLLEGVEVRAFGQSGILGRYPIHFHHSQNVDGSIIQKNVVRDSEQRCIIVHGTHFVMVENNVAYDTHGHCFIAAEDGYETDNTFKDNLGARTKRGVNLPGSSNDLR
;
A
#
# COMPACT_ATOMS: atom_id res chain seq x y z
N MET A 1 -17.09 -54.22 42.40
CA MET A 1 -18.49 -54.36 41.91
C MET A 1 -19.16 -53.01 42.14
N ALA A 2 -19.00 -52.07 41.21
CA ALA A 2 -19.87 -51.85 40.04
C ALA A 2 -21.08 -50.96 40.39
N ALA A 3 -21.00 -49.68 40.05
CA ALA A 3 -22.03 -48.88 39.38
C ALA A 3 -21.52 -47.44 39.20
N ALA A 4 -21.37 -47.02 37.95
CA ALA A 4 -20.94 -45.69 37.54
C ALA A 4 -22.07 -44.67 37.72
N ALA A 5 -21.71 -43.46 38.16
CA ALA A 5 -22.56 -42.28 38.10
C ALA A 5 -22.24 -41.51 36.81
N GLY A 6 -23.22 -41.43 35.90
CA GLY A 6 -23.17 -40.61 34.69
C GLY A 6 -23.66 -39.19 34.96
N SER A 7 -22.86 -38.20 34.57
CA SER A 7 -23.18 -36.78 34.60
C SER A 7 -23.76 -36.30 33.26
N SER A 8 -24.63 -35.30 33.38
CA SER A 8 -25.45 -34.60 32.40
C SER A 8 -24.85 -34.32 31.01
N HIS A 9 -25.57 -34.71 29.95
CA HIS A 9 -25.48 -34.11 28.62
C HIS A 9 -26.67 -33.16 28.41
N GLY A 10 -26.36 -31.90 28.11
CA GLY A 10 -27.31 -30.88 27.68
C GLY A 10 -27.78 -31.11 26.25
N SER A 11 -29.08 -30.96 26.06
CA SER A 11 -29.84 -31.10 24.81
C SER A 11 -29.35 -30.16 23.71
N GLY A 12 -29.11 -30.73 22.52
CA GLY A 12 -28.90 -29.99 21.28
C GLY A 12 -30.19 -29.28 20.82
N GLY A 13 -30.07 -27.99 20.55
CA GLY A 13 -31.06 -27.21 19.82
C GLY A 13 -30.55 -26.95 18.40
N GLY A 14 -31.01 -27.74 17.43
CA GLY A 14 -30.82 -27.44 16.02
C GLY A 14 -31.73 -26.29 15.60
N LEU A 15 -31.14 -25.18 15.14
CA LEU A 15 -31.88 -24.09 14.49
C LEU A 15 -32.21 -24.52 13.07
N ARG A 16 -33.47 -24.91 12.84
CA ARG A 16 -34.06 -25.05 11.50
C ARG A 16 -34.20 -23.67 10.88
N ALA A 17 -33.62 -23.46 9.71
CA ALA A 17 -33.89 -22.30 8.87
C ALA A 17 -35.39 -22.28 8.48
N SER A 18 -36.11 -21.27 8.95
CA SER A 18 -37.46 -20.97 8.46
C SER A 18 -37.33 -20.15 7.18
N SER A 19 -37.89 -20.65 6.09
CA SER A 19 -38.04 -19.97 4.81
C SER A 19 -38.79 -18.64 4.97
N ILE A 20 -38.08 -17.52 4.86
CA ILE A 20 -38.68 -16.19 4.71
C ILE A 20 -38.88 -15.95 3.21
N LYS A 21 -40.14 -15.91 2.76
CA LYS A 21 -40.47 -15.42 1.42
C LYS A 21 -40.17 -13.92 1.35
N LYS A 22 -39.26 -13.53 0.45
CA LYS A 22 -38.99 -12.14 0.11
C LYS A 22 -40.17 -11.62 -0.74
N GLU A 23 -41.10 -10.90 -0.11
CA GLU A 23 -42.08 -10.11 -0.87
C GLU A 23 -41.37 -8.89 -1.46
N SER A 24 -41.39 -8.81 -2.79
CA SER A 24 -40.92 -7.66 -3.56
C SER A 24 -41.86 -6.47 -3.33
N THR A 25 -41.46 -5.53 -2.48
CA THR A 25 -41.99 -4.17 -2.48
C THR A 25 -40.95 -3.24 -3.08
N THR A 26 -41.19 -2.85 -4.32
CA THR A 26 -40.43 -1.83 -5.06
C THR A 26 -40.60 -0.46 -4.39
N THR A 27 -39.64 -0.07 -3.55
CA THR A 27 -39.46 1.33 -3.15
C THR A 27 -38.35 1.95 -3.97
N SER A 28 -38.75 2.81 -4.90
CA SER A 28 -37.92 3.56 -5.84
C SER A 28 -37.16 4.70 -5.15
N SER A 29 -35.92 4.45 -4.70
CA SER A 29 -34.90 5.52 -4.53
C SER A 29 -33.46 5.02 -4.29
N SER A 30 -33.15 3.73 -4.44
CA SER A 30 -31.80 3.15 -4.26
C SER A 30 -31.26 2.41 -5.49
N SER A 31 -31.95 2.51 -6.64
CA SER A 31 -31.74 1.63 -7.79
C SER A 31 -30.54 1.96 -8.67
N SER A 32 -30.02 3.19 -8.69
CA SER A 32 -29.05 3.59 -9.71
C SER A 32 -27.63 3.03 -9.55
N GLN A 33 -27.16 2.68 -8.35
CA GLN A 33 -25.80 2.15 -8.16
C GLN A 33 -25.71 0.62 -8.32
N ARG A 34 -26.76 -0.13 -7.92
CA ARG A 34 -26.84 -1.57 -8.16
C ARG A 34 -27.07 -1.88 -9.64
N GLU A 35 -27.94 -1.11 -10.30
CA GLU A 35 -28.20 -1.25 -11.74
C GLU A 35 -26.93 -1.07 -12.59
N LEU A 36 -25.97 -0.24 -12.15
CA LEU A 36 -24.69 -0.03 -12.86
C LEU A 36 -23.75 -1.24 -12.83
N MET A 37 -23.98 -2.24 -11.97
CA MET A 37 -23.14 -3.45 -11.90
C MET A 37 -23.92 -4.74 -12.16
N GLU A 38 -25.24 -4.75 -11.99
CA GLU A 38 -26.10 -5.91 -12.24
C GLU A 38 -26.49 -6.06 -13.73
N GLY A 39 -26.30 -5.01 -14.54
CA GLY A 39 -26.62 -5.04 -15.98
C GLY A 39 -25.60 -5.76 -16.85
N MET A 40 -24.48 -6.23 -16.32
CA MET A 40 -23.41 -6.90 -17.10
C MET A 40 -23.69 -8.40 -17.26
N ASP A 41 -23.44 -8.96 -18.43
CA ASP A 41 -23.42 -10.41 -18.66
C ASP A 41 -22.00 -10.97 -18.45
N ASN A 42 -21.82 -12.28 -18.55
CA ASN A 42 -20.52 -12.93 -18.40
C ASN A 42 -19.54 -12.48 -19.48
N PHE A 43 -18.30 -12.23 -19.06
CA PHE A 43 -17.18 -12.01 -19.95
C PHE A 43 -16.38 -13.30 -20.10
N MET A 44 -16.22 -13.76 -21.33
CA MET A 44 -15.46 -14.97 -21.65
C MET A 44 -13.99 -14.64 -21.94
N PRO A 45 -13.05 -15.55 -21.62
CA PRO A 45 -11.67 -15.46 -22.07
C PRO A 45 -11.57 -15.25 -23.58
N LEU A 46 -10.67 -14.36 -24.00
CA LEU A 46 -10.45 -14.09 -25.41
C LEU A 46 -9.74 -15.27 -26.09
N PRO A 47 -10.35 -15.93 -27.09
CA PRO A 47 -9.77 -17.13 -27.72
C PRO A 47 -8.41 -16.90 -28.37
N CYS A 48 -8.12 -15.68 -28.81
CA CYS A 48 -6.82 -15.29 -29.37
C CYS A 48 -5.65 -15.51 -28.40
N ASN A 49 -5.91 -15.52 -27.09
CA ASN A 49 -4.90 -15.67 -26.05
C ASN A 49 -4.72 -17.13 -25.61
N ALA A 50 -5.44 -18.08 -26.20
CA ALA A 50 -5.43 -19.48 -25.75
C ALA A 50 -4.03 -20.13 -25.79
N ASN A 51 -3.17 -19.69 -26.72
CA ASN A 51 -1.78 -20.15 -26.85
C ASN A 51 -0.77 -19.08 -26.45
N LEU A 52 -1.22 -17.95 -25.88
CA LEU A 52 -0.34 -16.84 -25.53
C LEU A 52 0.35 -17.13 -24.20
N THR A 53 1.67 -17.23 -24.25
CA THR A 53 2.57 -17.51 -23.13
C THR A 53 3.69 -16.46 -23.08
N VAL A 54 4.50 -16.47 -22.02
CA VAL A 54 5.65 -15.56 -21.92
C VAL A 54 6.69 -15.77 -23.04
N ASP A 55 6.76 -16.96 -23.63
CA ASP A 55 7.66 -17.25 -24.76
C ASP A 55 7.27 -16.47 -26.02
N ASN A 56 6.03 -15.97 -26.09
CA ASN A 56 5.57 -15.10 -27.16
C ASN A 56 5.97 -13.63 -26.94
N CYS A 57 6.53 -13.28 -25.78
CA CYS A 57 7.03 -11.95 -25.46
C CYS A 57 8.50 -11.82 -25.91
N ASP A 58 8.73 -11.68 -27.21
CA ASP A 58 10.08 -11.65 -27.82
C ASP A 58 10.85 -10.32 -27.64
N GLY A 59 10.27 -9.37 -26.92
CA GLY A 59 10.84 -8.04 -26.68
C GLY A 59 10.71 -7.05 -27.83
N THR A 60 10.00 -7.41 -28.91
CA THR A 60 9.76 -6.49 -30.04
C THR A 60 8.60 -5.53 -29.79
N THR A 61 7.62 -5.96 -29.00
CA THR A 61 6.45 -5.14 -28.65
C THR A 61 6.64 -4.56 -27.26
N LEU A 62 6.97 -3.27 -27.20
CA LEU A 62 7.23 -2.53 -25.96
C LEU A 62 6.02 -1.71 -25.55
N LEU A 63 5.70 -1.73 -24.24
CA LEU A 63 4.60 -0.95 -23.68
C LEU A 63 4.79 0.55 -23.93
N SER A 64 6.01 1.06 -23.78
CA SER A 64 6.34 2.48 -24.04
C SER A 64 5.95 2.93 -25.45
N SER A 65 6.15 2.08 -26.46
CA SER A 65 5.85 2.37 -27.86
C SER A 65 4.34 2.40 -28.12
N ILE A 66 3.59 1.48 -27.51
CA ILE A 66 2.11 1.45 -27.61
C ILE A 66 1.52 2.71 -26.97
N ILE A 67 2.01 3.08 -25.79
CA ILE A 67 1.55 4.29 -25.07
C ILE A 67 1.87 5.56 -25.86
N ALA A 68 3.08 5.68 -26.41
CA ALA A 68 3.47 6.85 -27.19
C ALA A 68 2.56 7.05 -28.42
N ALA A 69 2.21 5.97 -29.12
CA ALA A 69 1.31 6.02 -30.27
C ALA A 69 -0.11 6.49 -29.86
N ALA A 70 -0.70 5.87 -28.84
CA ALA A 70 -2.04 6.22 -28.36
C ALA A 70 -2.12 7.65 -27.82
N THR A 71 -1.08 8.10 -27.11
CA THR A 71 -1.01 9.46 -26.57
C THR A 71 -0.96 10.50 -27.69
N LEU A 72 -0.13 10.27 -28.72
CA LEU A 72 -0.02 11.17 -29.87
C LEU A 72 -1.36 11.31 -30.63
N GLU A 73 -2.07 10.20 -30.83
CA GLU A 73 -3.40 10.22 -31.47
C GLU A 73 -4.43 10.97 -30.63
N ALA A 74 -4.43 10.76 -29.32
CA ALA A 74 -5.34 11.44 -28.40
C ALA A 74 -5.05 12.95 -28.32
N GLU A 75 -3.79 13.38 -28.26
CA GLU A 75 -3.39 14.79 -28.27
C GLU A 75 -3.77 15.51 -29.57
N ALA A 76 -3.63 14.84 -30.71
CA ALA A 76 -4.09 15.35 -32.00
C ALA A 76 -5.60 15.59 -32.00
N LEU A 77 -6.38 14.63 -31.47
CA LEU A 77 -7.83 14.78 -31.34
C LEU A 77 -8.20 15.90 -30.35
N MET A 78 -7.52 15.99 -29.20
CA MET A 78 -7.74 17.06 -28.23
C MET A 78 -7.53 18.44 -28.86
N THR A 79 -6.46 18.60 -29.65
CA THR A 79 -6.15 19.83 -30.36
C THR A 79 -7.23 20.17 -31.39
N ALA A 80 -7.69 19.17 -32.15
CA ALA A 80 -8.73 19.34 -33.16
C ALA A 80 -10.10 19.71 -32.57
N THR A 81 -10.40 19.27 -31.34
CA THR A 81 -11.70 19.49 -30.69
C THR A 81 -11.68 20.54 -29.57
N ASN A 82 -10.53 21.17 -29.29
CA ASN A 82 -10.31 22.00 -28.10
C ASN A 82 -10.73 21.30 -26.79
N ALA A 83 -10.41 20.01 -26.66
CA ALA A 83 -10.71 19.26 -25.44
C ALA A 83 -9.73 19.63 -24.32
N THR A 84 -10.25 19.68 -23.09
CA THR A 84 -9.46 19.98 -21.86
C THR A 84 -9.06 18.71 -21.10
N SER A 85 -9.44 17.54 -21.59
CA SER A 85 -9.14 16.22 -21.02
C SER A 85 -8.98 15.19 -22.13
N TYR A 86 -8.22 14.13 -21.85
CA TYR A 86 -8.02 13.03 -22.79
C TYR A 86 -9.36 12.36 -23.16
N PRO A 87 -9.67 12.17 -24.45
CA PRO A 87 -10.89 11.50 -24.88
C PRO A 87 -10.93 10.03 -24.41
N GLN A 88 -12.07 9.59 -23.88
CA GLN A 88 -12.28 8.18 -23.52
C GLN A 88 -12.40 7.30 -24.77
N GLY A 89 -11.91 6.06 -24.71
CA GLY A 89 -11.89 5.15 -25.87
C GLY A 89 -10.62 5.23 -26.73
N MET A 90 -9.61 5.99 -26.29
CA MET A 90 -8.30 6.12 -26.93
C MET A 90 -7.19 5.49 -26.06
N GLU A 91 -7.55 4.45 -25.30
CA GLU A 91 -6.62 3.72 -24.44
C GLU A 91 -5.46 3.13 -25.24
N ALA A 92 -4.27 3.09 -24.62
CA ALA A 92 -3.13 2.33 -25.13
C ALA A 92 -3.50 0.84 -25.15
N THR A 93 -3.88 0.34 -26.34
CA THR A 93 -4.45 -0.99 -26.50
C THR A 93 -3.36 -2.01 -26.86
N ILE A 94 -3.21 -3.05 -26.06
CA ILE A 94 -2.38 -4.22 -26.39
C ILE A 94 -3.28 -5.21 -27.14
N PRO A 95 -3.06 -5.46 -28.45
CA PRO A 95 -3.99 -6.24 -29.25
C PRO A 95 -4.12 -7.69 -28.79
N CYS A 96 -5.32 -8.25 -28.99
CA CYS A 96 -5.63 -9.67 -28.82
C CYS A 96 -4.58 -10.57 -29.49
N GLY A 97 -4.01 -11.54 -28.77
CA GLY A 97 -2.99 -12.46 -29.31
C GLY A 97 -1.56 -11.92 -29.37
N THR A 98 -1.32 -10.69 -28.91
CA THR A 98 0.00 -10.07 -28.82
C THR A 98 0.47 -9.98 -27.37
N CYS A 99 1.77 -10.19 -27.12
CA CYS A 99 2.38 -9.88 -25.83
C CYS A 99 3.18 -8.57 -25.91
N ALA A 100 2.94 -7.65 -24.98
CA ALA A 100 3.73 -6.44 -24.79
C ALA A 100 4.53 -6.52 -23.49
N ILE A 101 5.82 -6.14 -23.55
CA ILE A 101 6.70 -6.09 -22.38
C ILE A 101 6.65 -4.69 -21.75
N ALA A 102 6.51 -4.64 -20.43
CA ALA A 102 6.69 -3.43 -19.64
C ALA A 102 8.19 -3.10 -19.49
N ASP A 103 8.68 -2.22 -20.36
CA ASP A 103 10.08 -1.82 -20.50
C ASP A 103 10.49 -0.70 -19.51
N LEU A 104 10.12 -0.88 -18.24
CA LEU A 104 10.49 0.01 -17.13
C LEU A 104 11.79 -0.47 -16.49
N SER A 105 12.77 0.42 -16.37
CA SER A 105 14.08 0.12 -15.79
C SER A 105 14.63 1.29 -14.98
N GLY A 106 15.49 0.97 -13.99
CA GLY A 106 16.17 1.98 -13.18
C GLY A 106 15.24 2.87 -12.34
N GLY A 107 14.00 2.43 -12.06
CA GLY A 107 13.01 3.24 -11.35
C GLY A 107 12.31 4.27 -12.23
N SER A 108 12.40 4.15 -13.56
CA SER A 108 11.76 5.08 -14.50
C SER A 108 10.24 5.15 -14.31
N THR A 109 9.64 6.25 -14.74
CA THR A 109 8.17 6.40 -14.78
C THR A 109 7.70 6.45 -16.22
N LEU A 110 6.68 5.64 -16.56
CA LEU A 110 6.00 5.63 -17.85
C LEU A 110 4.57 6.12 -17.65
N LEU A 111 4.17 7.14 -18.41
CA LEU A 111 2.89 7.82 -18.29
C LEU A 111 1.96 7.42 -19.43
N ALA A 112 0.82 6.79 -19.10
CA ALA A 112 -0.26 6.41 -20.01
C ALA A 112 -1.54 7.21 -19.68
N PRO A 113 -1.64 8.47 -20.12
CA PRO A 113 -2.68 9.38 -19.65
C PRO A 113 -4.06 9.06 -20.23
N THR A 114 -4.15 8.29 -21.31
CA THR A 114 -5.41 7.84 -21.91
C THR A 114 -5.98 6.57 -21.28
N GLY A 115 -5.21 5.92 -20.38
CA GLY A 115 -5.53 4.59 -19.87
C GLY A 115 -4.93 3.46 -20.72
N ILE A 116 -5.04 2.22 -20.26
CA ILE A 116 -4.51 1.03 -20.92
C ILE A 116 -5.63 0.00 -21.09
N ASP A 117 -5.73 -0.59 -22.29
CA ASP A 117 -6.63 -1.73 -22.58
C ASP A 117 -5.81 -2.97 -22.96
N VAL A 118 -5.71 -3.91 -22.04
CA VAL A 118 -4.97 -5.16 -22.23
C VAL A 118 -5.91 -6.20 -22.85
N GLN A 119 -5.94 -6.32 -24.18
CA GLN A 119 -6.67 -7.39 -24.87
C GLN A 119 -5.79 -8.62 -25.15
N GLY A 120 -4.49 -8.42 -25.35
CA GLY A 120 -3.46 -9.46 -25.41
C GLY A 120 -2.89 -9.78 -24.03
N MET A 121 -1.57 -9.78 -23.92
CA MET A 121 -0.85 -9.91 -22.64
C MET A 121 0.00 -8.68 -22.37
N LEU A 122 -0.14 -8.10 -21.19
CA LEU A 122 0.82 -7.15 -20.65
C LEU A 122 1.71 -7.89 -19.64
N TYR A 123 3.00 -7.99 -19.96
CA TYR A 123 3.97 -8.75 -19.17
C TYR A 123 5.03 -7.84 -18.52
N PHE A 124 5.13 -7.91 -17.20
CA PHE A 124 6.20 -7.32 -16.41
C PHE A 124 7.19 -8.42 -16.01
N PRO A 125 8.35 -8.53 -16.70
CA PRO A 125 9.38 -9.51 -16.35
C PRO A 125 10.01 -9.23 -14.97
N PRO A 126 10.70 -10.22 -14.37
CA PRO A 126 11.38 -10.07 -13.07
C PRO A 126 12.40 -8.91 -12.99
N SER A 127 12.94 -8.49 -14.13
CA SER A 127 13.89 -7.37 -14.24
C SER A 127 13.21 -5.99 -14.23
N THR A 128 11.88 -5.93 -14.30
CA THR A 128 11.16 -4.67 -14.36
C THR A 128 11.31 -3.87 -13.06
N HIS A 129 11.68 -2.60 -13.19
CA HIS A 129 11.81 -1.68 -12.06
C HIS A 129 11.38 -0.28 -12.49
N GLY A 130 10.23 0.16 -11.99
CA GLY A 130 9.70 1.49 -12.26
C GLY A 130 8.22 1.65 -11.92
N THR A 131 7.67 2.78 -12.34
CA THR A 131 6.27 3.16 -12.12
C THR A 131 5.55 3.31 -13.45
N LEU A 132 4.41 2.63 -13.60
CA LEU A 132 3.43 2.89 -14.65
C LEU A 132 2.34 3.79 -14.07
N GLU A 133 2.33 5.06 -14.46
CA GLU A 133 1.22 5.96 -14.17
C GLU A 133 0.18 5.88 -15.28
N THR A 134 -1.06 5.54 -14.97
CA THR A 134 -2.12 5.42 -15.98
C THR A 134 -3.45 5.94 -15.48
N ALA A 135 -4.31 6.46 -16.38
CA ALA A 135 -5.63 6.95 -15.97
C ALA A 135 -6.50 5.83 -15.36
N HIS A 136 -6.49 4.67 -16.03
CA HIS A 136 -7.24 3.47 -15.70
C HIS A 136 -6.63 2.28 -16.45
N MET A 137 -6.98 1.06 -16.04
CA MET A 137 -6.55 -0.15 -16.72
C MET A 137 -7.73 -1.12 -16.93
N PHE A 138 -7.90 -1.58 -18.16
CA PHE A 138 -8.80 -2.67 -18.51
C PHE A 138 -7.98 -3.92 -18.80
N VAL A 139 -8.38 -5.04 -18.20
CA VAL A 139 -7.74 -6.34 -18.40
C VAL A 139 -8.78 -7.28 -19.00
N GLN A 140 -8.79 -7.34 -20.34
CA GLN A 140 -9.64 -8.24 -21.12
C GLN A 140 -8.89 -9.52 -21.54
N GLY A 141 -7.56 -9.44 -21.62
CA GLY A 141 -6.63 -10.54 -21.85
C GLY A 141 -5.89 -10.95 -20.57
N VAL A 142 -4.56 -10.78 -20.52
CA VAL A 142 -3.75 -11.20 -19.37
C VAL A 142 -2.87 -10.06 -18.85
N LEU A 143 -3.01 -9.72 -17.56
CA LEU A 143 -1.99 -8.93 -16.86
C LEU A 143 -1.09 -9.91 -16.10
N LYS A 144 0.17 -10.01 -16.54
CA LYS A 144 1.18 -10.86 -15.93
C LYS A 144 2.29 -10.05 -15.30
N ILE A 145 2.55 -10.27 -14.02
CA ILE A 145 3.70 -9.70 -13.30
C ILE A 145 4.39 -10.85 -12.59
N ASP A 146 5.65 -11.10 -12.97
CA ASP A 146 6.46 -12.09 -12.27
C ASP A 146 7.21 -11.44 -11.09
N PRO A 147 7.58 -12.23 -10.06
CA PRO A 147 8.27 -11.69 -8.88
C PRO A 147 9.58 -11.02 -9.28
N PRO A 148 9.90 -9.83 -8.75
CA PRO A 148 11.16 -9.16 -9.08
C PRO A 148 12.39 -9.99 -8.70
N ASP A 149 13.43 -9.97 -9.54
CA ASP A 149 14.68 -10.72 -9.31
C ASP A 149 15.41 -10.26 -8.04
N ASN A 150 15.34 -8.96 -7.77
CA ASN A 150 15.92 -8.34 -6.57
C ASN A 150 14.83 -7.54 -5.83
N PRO A 151 14.07 -8.16 -4.92
CA PRO A 151 12.98 -7.49 -4.20
C PRO A 151 13.44 -6.37 -3.27
N GLU A 152 14.74 -6.29 -2.92
CA GLU A 152 15.30 -5.20 -2.10
C GLU A 152 15.42 -3.89 -2.89
N ALA A 153 15.62 -3.98 -4.21
CA ALA A 153 15.93 -2.83 -5.07
C ALA A 153 14.93 -2.62 -6.21
N SER A 154 14.29 -3.67 -6.70
CA SER A 154 13.36 -3.62 -7.84
C SER A 154 11.93 -3.54 -7.36
N ARG A 155 11.24 -2.47 -7.76
CA ARG A 155 9.84 -2.24 -7.43
C ARG A 155 9.02 -2.00 -8.70
N VAL A 156 7.85 -2.62 -8.75
CA VAL A 156 6.87 -2.37 -9.81
C VAL A 156 5.69 -1.64 -9.19
N THR A 157 5.45 -0.40 -9.61
CA THR A 157 4.29 0.37 -9.15
C THR A 157 3.35 0.63 -10.31
N ILE A 158 2.07 0.28 -10.18
CA ILE A 158 1.01 0.76 -11.06
C ILE A 158 0.23 1.81 -10.29
N LYS A 159 0.26 3.06 -10.76
CA LYS A 159 -0.37 4.21 -10.11
C LYS A 159 -1.49 4.76 -10.98
N LEU A 160 -2.71 4.73 -10.45
CA LEU A 160 -3.87 5.29 -11.11
C LEU A 160 -3.92 6.80 -10.89
N ILE A 161 -3.91 7.56 -11.98
CA ILE A 161 -3.90 9.02 -12.00
C ILE A 161 -5.13 9.61 -12.71
N GLY A 162 -6.12 8.77 -13.03
CA GLY A 162 -7.26 9.15 -13.84
C GLY A 162 -8.10 10.28 -13.24
N PRO A 163 -8.91 10.95 -14.06
CA PRO A 163 -9.77 12.04 -13.63
C PRO A 163 -10.89 11.58 -12.68
N ASP A 164 -11.55 12.54 -12.01
CA ASP A 164 -12.69 12.29 -11.11
C ASP A 164 -14.02 12.04 -11.87
N GLU A 165 -13.97 11.31 -12.98
CA GLU A 165 -15.12 10.95 -13.82
C GLU A 165 -15.21 9.45 -14.08
N ASN A 166 -16.41 9.00 -14.42
CA ASN A 166 -16.63 7.60 -14.75
C ASN A 166 -15.99 7.26 -16.10
N VAL A 167 -15.28 6.15 -16.12
CA VAL A 167 -14.74 5.54 -17.33
C VAL A 167 -15.65 4.40 -17.79
N PHE A 168 -15.73 4.19 -19.10
CA PHE A 168 -16.53 3.15 -19.71
C PHE A 168 -15.66 2.15 -20.47
N LEU A 169 -15.73 0.88 -20.09
CA LEU A 169 -15.06 -0.22 -20.78
C LEU A 169 -15.81 -0.56 -22.07
N THR A 170 -15.10 -0.63 -23.19
CA THR A 170 -15.63 -1.14 -24.45
C THR A 170 -15.22 -2.61 -24.58
N PRO A 171 -16.16 -3.58 -24.55
CA PRO A 171 -15.80 -4.99 -24.65
C PRO A 171 -15.16 -5.31 -25.99
N HIS A 172 -14.16 -6.19 -25.96
CA HIS A 172 -13.62 -6.81 -27.16
C HIS A 172 -14.73 -7.52 -27.94
N LEU A 173 -14.55 -7.70 -29.26
CA LEU A 173 -15.59 -8.19 -30.18
C LEU A 173 -16.25 -9.52 -29.75
N HIS A 174 -15.52 -10.36 -29.01
CA HIS A 174 -15.99 -11.65 -28.50
C HIS A 174 -16.91 -11.54 -27.27
N ASN A 175 -16.92 -10.38 -26.60
CA ASN A 175 -17.73 -10.08 -25.42
C ASN A 175 -18.69 -8.91 -25.66
N THR A 176 -19.04 -8.62 -26.92
CA THR A 176 -19.93 -7.50 -27.30
C THR A 176 -21.30 -7.51 -26.61
N MET A 177 -21.79 -8.70 -26.24
CA MET A 177 -23.05 -8.85 -25.53
C MET A 177 -22.97 -8.53 -24.03
N ALA A 178 -21.77 -8.52 -23.44
CA ALA A 178 -21.57 -8.37 -22.00
C ALA A 178 -22.08 -7.02 -21.45
N CYS A 179 -22.12 -5.99 -22.28
CA CYS A 179 -22.62 -4.66 -21.93
C CYS A 179 -23.85 -4.25 -22.76
N SER A 180 -24.57 -5.22 -23.36
CA SER A 180 -25.68 -4.95 -24.29
C SER A 180 -26.90 -4.29 -23.66
N SER A 181 -27.03 -4.35 -22.34
CA SER A 181 -28.07 -3.66 -21.57
C SER A 181 -27.86 -2.13 -21.50
N TYR A 182 -26.67 -1.64 -21.83
CA TYR A 182 -26.32 -0.21 -21.77
C TYR A 182 -26.46 0.44 -23.15
N ALA A 183 -26.99 1.67 -23.18
CA ALA A 183 -27.40 2.36 -24.41
C ALA A 183 -26.29 2.57 -25.45
N ASN A 184 -25.02 2.52 -25.05
CA ASN A 184 -23.85 2.66 -25.93
C ASN A 184 -23.04 1.37 -26.09
N GLY A 185 -23.51 0.23 -25.54
CA GLY A 185 -22.78 -1.03 -25.52
C GLY A 185 -21.48 -1.00 -24.71
N LYS A 186 -21.27 0.02 -23.86
CA LYS A 186 -20.08 0.17 -23.02
C LYS A 186 -20.44 -0.05 -21.55
N CYS A 187 -19.58 -0.74 -20.82
CA CYS A 187 -19.79 -1.04 -19.42
C CYS A 187 -19.31 0.12 -18.53
N PRO A 188 -20.18 0.67 -17.65
CA PRO A 188 -19.76 1.67 -16.68
C PRO A 188 -18.92 1.00 -15.58
N VAL A 189 -17.64 1.36 -15.48
CA VAL A 189 -16.72 0.71 -14.54
C VAL A 189 -16.31 1.59 -13.37
N GLY A 190 -16.65 2.88 -13.39
CA GLY A 190 -16.37 3.82 -12.31
C GLY A 190 -15.12 4.66 -12.56
N LYS A 191 -14.65 5.35 -11.52
CA LYS A 191 -13.49 6.25 -11.56
C LYS A 191 -12.23 5.49 -11.18
N ARG A 192 -11.13 5.72 -11.90
CA ARG A 192 -9.81 5.08 -11.64
C ARG A 192 -9.90 3.56 -11.42
N PRO A 193 -10.52 2.79 -12.32
CA PRO A 193 -10.59 1.34 -12.19
C PRO A 193 -9.29 0.67 -12.65
N ILE A 194 -8.97 -0.45 -12.00
CA ILE A 194 -8.43 -1.64 -12.65
C ILE A 194 -9.62 -2.59 -12.82
N ALA A 195 -10.13 -2.73 -14.04
CA ALA A 195 -11.30 -3.58 -14.33
C ALA A 195 -10.88 -4.80 -15.13
N VAL A 196 -11.07 -5.98 -14.55
CA VAL A 196 -10.85 -7.28 -15.21
C VAL A 196 -12.17 -7.76 -15.79
N ALA A 197 -12.24 -7.94 -17.10
CA ALA A 197 -13.47 -8.25 -17.83
C ALA A 197 -13.19 -9.33 -18.88
N GLY A 198 -13.36 -10.60 -18.48
CA GLY A 198 -13.02 -11.79 -19.27
C GLY A 198 -11.54 -12.15 -19.25
N GLY A 199 -10.71 -11.23 -18.76
CA GLY A 199 -9.28 -11.42 -18.60
C GLY A 199 -8.86 -12.13 -17.32
N ARG A 200 -7.55 -12.33 -17.19
CA ARG A 200 -6.89 -13.00 -16.07
C ARG A 200 -5.78 -12.12 -15.46
N LEU A 201 -5.76 -12.07 -14.14
CA LEU A 201 -4.62 -11.62 -13.36
C LEU A 201 -3.70 -12.82 -13.06
N ASP A 202 -2.42 -12.69 -13.41
CA ASP A 202 -1.33 -13.57 -12.96
C ASP A 202 -0.23 -12.68 -12.38
N VAL A 203 -0.48 -12.16 -11.19
CA VAL A 203 0.35 -11.14 -10.54
C VAL A 203 0.98 -11.72 -9.29
N ARG A 204 2.32 -11.81 -9.28
CA ARG A 204 3.09 -12.37 -8.17
C ARG A 204 4.17 -11.39 -7.74
N GLY A 205 4.13 -10.98 -6.49
CA GLY A 205 5.13 -10.11 -5.87
C GLY A 205 6.17 -10.85 -5.02
N LEU A 206 5.98 -12.14 -4.71
CA LEU A 206 6.88 -12.90 -3.83
C LEU A 206 7.57 -14.02 -4.59
N GLN A 207 8.87 -14.18 -4.39
CA GLN A 207 9.63 -15.28 -5.01
C GLN A 207 9.26 -16.66 -4.42
N ASP A 208 9.04 -16.73 -3.10
CA ASP A 208 8.51 -17.93 -2.43
C ASP A 208 7.24 -17.58 -1.64
N PRO A 209 6.07 -17.78 -2.25
CA PRO A 209 4.80 -17.53 -1.59
C PRO A 209 4.32 -18.70 -0.75
N THR A 210 5.07 -19.79 -0.58
CA THR A 210 4.63 -20.91 0.27
C THR A 210 5.09 -20.71 1.70
N THR A 211 6.32 -20.23 1.90
CA THR A 211 6.95 -20.09 3.21
C THR A 211 6.84 -18.69 3.81
N CYS A 212 6.52 -17.65 3.04
CA CYS A 212 6.56 -16.29 3.58
C CYS A 212 5.27 -15.82 4.29
N PRO A 213 5.16 -15.85 5.63
CA PRO A 213 3.98 -15.30 6.29
C PRO A 213 3.95 -13.78 6.16
N SER A 214 2.76 -13.22 5.95
CA SER A 214 2.52 -11.77 5.99
C SER A 214 2.43 -11.25 7.42
N TRP A 215 2.06 -12.11 8.38
CA TRP A 215 1.99 -11.79 9.79
C TRP A 215 2.24 -13.02 10.67
N VAL A 216 2.70 -12.78 11.90
CA VAL A 216 2.99 -13.80 12.91
C VAL A 216 2.63 -13.28 14.31
N ASN A 217 2.50 -14.20 15.27
CA ASN A 217 2.44 -13.81 16.69
C ASN A 217 3.84 -13.42 17.19
N LEU A 218 3.92 -12.30 17.90
CA LEU A 218 5.13 -11.80 18.54
C LEU A 218 5.60 -12.78 19.61
N GLN A 219 6.78 -13.38 19.42
CA GLN A 219 7.29 -14.41 20.33
C GLN A 219 7.83 -13.80 21.62
N ASP A 220 8.61 -12.72 21.49
CA ASP A 220 9.18 -11.96 22.61
C ASP A 220 9.59 -10.55 22.15
N ILE A 221 9.80 -9.63 23.10
CA ILE A 221 10.28 -8.26 22.86
C ILE A 221 11.23 -7.79 23.97
N TRP A 222 12.37 -7.26 23.57
CA TRP A 222 13.36 -6.66 24.47
C TRP A 222 14.01 -5.43 23.85
N GLU A 223 14.89 -4.78 24.59
CA GLU A 223 15.64 -3.61 24.14
C GLU A 223 17.13 -3.90 24.15
N GLU A 224 17.83 -3.40 23.12
CA GLU A 224 19.30 -3.40 23.07
C GLU A 224 19.83 -1.96 23.10
N PRO A 225 20.95 -1.69 23.80
CA PRO A 225 21.59 -0.37 23.77
C PRO A 225 22.12 -0.05 22.36
N LEU A 226 21.90 1.18 21.88
CA LEU A 226 22.53 1.64 20.64
C LEU A 226 24.04 1.77 20.79
N THR A 227 24.79 1.29 19.78
CA THR A 227 26.24 1.50 19.65
C THR A 227 26.57 2.95 19.29
N ASP A 228 27.77 3.44 19.58
CA ASP A 228 28.17 4.84 19.33
C ASP A 228 28.02 5.25 17.86
N THR A 229 28.29 4.34 16.91
CA THR A 229 28.10 4.59 15.46
C THR A 229 26.63 4.69 15.07
N GLN A 230 25.74 3.91 15.69
CA GLN A 230 24.30 3.96 15.43
C GLN A 230 23.64 5.20 16.06
N ARG A 231 24.18 5.68 17.19
CA ARG A 231 23.77 6.96 17.80
C ARG A 231 24.04 8.15 16.86
N LEU A 232 25.08 8.07 16.03
CA LEU A 232 25.44 9.11 15.07
C LEU A 232 24.55 9.13 13.81
N GLN A 233 23.83 8.04 13.49
CA GLN A 233 22.97 7.95 12.30
C GLN A 233 21.55 8.48 12.51
N THR A 234 21.07 8.62 13.74
CA THR A 234 19.65 8.92 14.07
C THR A 234 19.32 10.41 14.23
N ASN A 235 20.30 11.31 14.12
CA ASN A 235 20.15 12.75 14.38
C ASN A 235 20.23 13.63 13.13
N ASN A 236 19.96 13.08 11.94
CA ASN A 236 20.06 13.81 10.68
C ASN A 236 18.90 14.81 10.50
N ILE A 237 19.23 16.09 10.36
CA ILE A 237 18.30 17.15 9.97
C ILE A 237 18.69 17.61 8.56
N ALA A 238 17.76 17.50 7.62
CA ALA A 238 17.98 17.86 6.21
C ALA A 238 17.52 19.29 5.94
N VAL A 239 18.17 19.92 4.95
CA VAL A 239 17.74 21.21 4.40
C VAL A 239 16.47 20.96 3.58
N ASP A 240 15.44 21.76 3.80
CA ASP A 240 14.19 21.68 3.05
C ASP A 240 14.46 21.97 1.56
N GLY A 241 14.10 21.03 0.70
CA GLY A 241 14.37 21.06 -0.72
C GLY A 241 13.67 19.90 -1.42
N ASP A 242 12.70 20.27 -2.25
CA ASP A 242 12.09 19.49 -3.32
C ASP A 242 13.08 18.49 -3.95
N ASP A 243 12.60 17.32 -4.38
CA ASP A 243 13.40 16.17 -4.85
C ASP A 243 14.14 16.40 -6.19
N ASN A 244 14.59 17.62 -6.47
CA ASN A 244 15.33 18.01 -7.67
C ASN A 244 16.69 18.65 -7.31
N GLU A 245 17.74 17.89 -7.63
CA GLU A 245 19.17 18.21 -7.70
C GLU A 245 19.96 18.48 -6.39
N PRO A 246 21.17 17.88 -6.26
CA PRO A 246 22.15 18.33 -5.28
C PRO A 246 22.77 19.64 -5.78
N ALA A 247 22.38 20.77 -5.19
CA ALA A 247 23.04 22.05 -5.42
C ALA A 247 24.44 22.07 -4.76
N GLY A 248 25.39 21.38 -5.38
CA GLY A 248 26.80 21.68 -5.18
C GLY A 248 27.09 23.06 -5.78
N GLY A 249 27.21 24.09 -4.93
CA GLY A 249 27.76 25.39 -5.34
C GLY A 249 27.05 26.66 -4.86
N VAL A 250 26.00 26.58 -4.05
CA VAL A 250 25.34 27.79 -3.48
C VAL A 250 25.76 27.95 -2.01
N GLU A 251 26.19 29.17 -1.64
CA GLU A 251 26.55 29.51 -0.26
C GLU A 251 25.32 29.39 0.66
N ALA A 252 25.41 28.51 1.66
CA ALA A 252 24.36 28.30 2.64
C ALA A 252 24.84 28.67 4.04
N CYS A 253 24.05 29.45 4.78
CA CYS A 253 24.35 29.82 6.16
C CYS A 253 23.49 29.04 7.14
N LEU A 254 24.12 28.52 8.19
CA LEU A 254 23.48 27.86 9.31
C LEU A 254 23.40 28.82 10.49
N ARG A 255 22.23 28.88 11.12
CA ARG A 255 22.03 29.55 12.40
C ARG A 255 21.34 28.64 13.41
N VAL A 256 21.98 28.45 14.56
CA VAL A 256 21.46 27.66 15.67
C VAL A 256 21.39 28.55 16.90
N LYS A 257 20.21 28.60 17.52
CA LYS A 257 19.92 29.47 18.67
C LYS A 257 19.18 28.70 19.76
N THR A 258 19.48 29.03 21.00
CA THR A 258 18.63 28.66 22.14
C THR A 258 17.41 29.59 22.20
N GLY A 259 16.30 29.09 22.73
CA GLY A 259 15.07 29.84 22.92
C GLY A 259 15.14 30.78 24.13
N GLY A 260 14.05 31.53 24.35
CA GLY A 260 13.97 32.58 25.38
C GLY A 260 13.10 32.22 26.60
N THR A 261 12.56 31.02 26.66
CA THR A 261 11.70 30.54 27.75
C THR A 261 12.51 29.82 28.83
N GLN A 262 11.89 29.63 30.00
CA GLN A 262 12.49 28.90 31.11
C GLN A 262 12.85 27.48 30.66
N TYR A 263 14.12 27.08 30.82
CA TYR A 263 14.74 25.81 30.38
C TYR A 263 15.20 25.72 28.92
N ASP A 264 15.24 26.84 28.18
CA ASP A 264 15.82 26.84 26.83
C ASP A 264 17.36 26.88 26.84
N ASP A 265 18.00 27.14 27.99
CA ASP A 265 19.45 27.03 28.19
C ASP A 265 19.90 25.58 28.37
N GLY A 266 21.02 25.19 27.77
CA GLY A 266 21.45 23.80 27.81
C GLY A 266 22.75 23.53 27.07
N TYR A 267 23.17 22.28 27.06
CA TYR A 267 24.34 21.83 26.30
C TYR A 267 23.91 21.45 24.88
N LEU A 268 24.71 21.89 23.90
CA LEU A 268 24.46 21.65 22.49
C LEU A 268 25.76 21.57 21.69
N ASP A 269 25.99 20.40 21.12
CA ASP A 269 27.06 20.14 20.18
C ASP A 269 26.46 20.05 18.75
N VAL A 270 26.94 20.87 17.82
CA VAL A 270 26.45 20.93 16.44
C VAL A 270 27.52 20.38 15.51
N PHE A 271 27.11 19.52 14.57
CA PHE A 271 27.96 18.96 13.53
C PHE A 271 27.36 19.28 12.16
N VAL A 272 28.23 19.57 11.20
CA VAL A 272 27.83 20.01 9.86
C VAL A 272 28.50 19.15 8.80
N ASN A 273 27.72 18.73 7.80
CA ASN A 273 28.22 18.09 6.59
C ASN A 273 28.07 19.04 5.41
N THR A 274 29.18 19.33 4.74
CA THR A 274 29.29 20.22 3.58
C THR A 274 29.32 19.46 2.25
N GLY A 275 29.28 18.13 2.25
CA GLY A 275 29.35 17.32 1.04
C GLY A 275 30.75 17.19 0.43
N ASP A 276 31.79 17.63 1.14
CA ASP A 276 33.18 17.60 0.67
C ASP A 276 33.90 16.25 0.87
N GLY A 277 33.17 15.23 1.35
CA GLY A 277 33.70 13.91 1.66
C GLY A 277 34.27 13.74 3.06
N SER A 278 34.30 14.80 3.88
CA SER A 278 34.77 14.74 5.28
C SER A 278 33.70 14.25 6.26
N GLY A 279 32.46 14.11 5.81
CA GLY A 279 31.33 13.74 6.66
C GLY A 279 30.87 14.88 7.57
N TYR A 280 30.30 14.54 8.73
CA TYR A 280 29.88 15.51 9.74
C TYR A 280 31.06 15.95 10.60
N VAL A 281 31.36 17.24 10.58
CA VAL A 281 32.44 17.87 11.36
C VAL A 281 31.83 18.70 12.47
N GLU A 282 32.33 18.58 13.70
CA GLU A 282 31.89 19.39 14.84
C GLU A 282 32.23 20.86 14.60
N VAL A 283 31.25 21.75 14.83
CA VAL A 283 31.40 23.21 14.64
C VAL A 283 31.22 24.01 15.93
N THR A 284 30.86 23.33 17.01
CA THR A 284 30.81 23.85 18.39
C THR A 284 31.97 23.30 19.20
N GLN A 285 32.01 23.64 20.49
CA GLN A 285 32.92 23.04 21.46
C GLN A 285 32.11 22.15 22.42
N SER A 286 32.37 20.85 22.40
CA SER A 286 31.69 19.91 23.29
C SER A 286 31.83 20.25 24.77
N GLY A 287 30.73 20.07 25.53
CA GLY A 287 30.67 20.33 26.97
C GLY A 287 30.48 21.81 27.35
N VAL A 288 30.08 22.66 26.40
CA VAL A 288 29.74 24.07 26.66
C VAL A 288 28.23 24.22 26.87
N LYS A 289 27.85 24.88 27.97
CA LYS A 289 26.47 25.26 28.24
C LYS A 289 26.17 26.61 27.58
N HIS A 290 25.06 26.67 26.85
CA HIS A 290 24.56 27.85 26.17
C HIS A 290 23.40 28.49 26.95
N ASP A 291 23.47 29.79 27.18
CA ASP A 291 22.42 30.57 27.86
C ASP A 291 21.17 30.73 26.99
N GLN A 292 20.05 31.18 27.55
CA GLN A 292 18.83 31.54 26.82
C GLN A 292 19.09 32.65 25.78
N ASN A 293 18.41 32.59 24.63
CA ASN A 293 18.57 33.49 23.49
C ASN A 293 20.01 33.64 22.96
N SER A 294 20.86 32.64 23.21
CA SER A 294 22.24 32.65 22.73
C SER A 294 22.35 32.05 21.33
N VAL A 295 23.26 32.61 20.53
CA VAL A 295 23.64 32.05 19.23
C VAL A 295 24.69 30.99 19.48
N VAL A 296 24.36 29.73 19.17
CA VAL A 296 25.25 28.58 19.33
C VAL A 296 26.16 28.43 18.10
N VAL A 297 25.59 28.58 16.91
CA VAL A 297 26.32 28.59 15.63
C VAL A 297 25.70 29.64 14.73
N GLU A 298 26.51 30.48 14.08
CA GLU A 298 26.09 31.31 12.95
C GLU A 298 27.24 31.37 11.95
N LYS A 299 27.16 30.57 10.88
CA LYS A 299 28.27 30.36 9.94
C LYS A 299 27.78 30.00 8.54
N CYS A 300 28.45 30.55 7.52
CA CYS A 300 28.19 30.25 6.12
C CYS A 300 29.21 29.24 5.55
N TYR A 301 28.73 28.37 4.66
CA TYR A 301 29.47 27.28 4.05
C TYR A 301 29.43 27.43 2.53
N SER A 302 30.56 27.81 1.93
CA SER A 302 30.68 28.09 0.50
C SER A 302 30.62 26.85 -0.41
N GLY A 303 30.79 25.64 0.16
CA GLY A 303 30.68 24.36 -0.54
C GLY A 303 29.26 23.78 -0.57
N GLY A 304 28.28 24.52 -0.01
CA GLY A 304 26.95 24.02 0.28
C GLY A 304 26.85 23.42 1.69
N LEU A 305 25.61 23.21 2.12
CA LEU A 305 25.26 22.59 3.40
C LEU A 305 24.38 21.36 3.11
N VAL A 306 24.94 20.16 3.28
CA VAL A 306 24.23 18.90 3.00
C VAL A 306 23.34 18.51 4.17
N GLY A 307 23.77 18.78 5.40
CA GLY A 307 22.96 18.48 6.58
C GLY A 307 23.59 18.97 7.87
N VAL A 308 22.74 19.03 8.90
CA VAL A 308 23.11 19.43 10.25
C VAL A 308 22.72 18.31 11.21
N GLN A 309 23.61 18.02 12.15
CA GLN A 309 23.37 17.13 13.27
C GLN A 309 23.54 17.91 14.56
N VAL A 310 22.76 17.55 15.58
CA VAL A 310 22.89 18.10 16.92
C VAL A 310 22.97 16.98 17.93
N MET A 311 23.75 17.20 18.98
CA MET A 311 23.93 16.28 20.10
C MET A 311 23.88 17.10 21.39
N ASN A 312 23.37 16.49 22.45
CA ASN A 312 23.51 17.02 23.79
C ASN A 312 24.36 16.02 24.59
N SER A 313 25.55 16.45 25.00
CA SER A 313 26.51 15.63 25.75
C SER A 313 26.22 15.57 27.26
N ASP A 314 25.17 16.24 27.76
CA ASP A 314 24.81 16.33 29.18
C ASP A 314 23.30 16.06 29.45
N ALA A 315 22.89 15.90 30.71
CA ALA A 315 21.48 15.71 31.08
C ALA A 315 20.64 17.01 31.01
N ASN A 316 21.29 18.18 30.96
CA ASN A 316 20.60 19.48 30.84
C ASN A 316 20.45 19.92 29.37
N ALA A 317 19.35 19.49 28.75
CA ALA A 317 19.05 19.73 27.33
C ALA A 317 18.68 21.18 27.01
N TRP A 318 18.83 21.56 25.73
CA TRP A 318 18.45 22.85 25.17
C TRP A 318 17.11 22.75 24.41
N ALA A 319 16.41 23.88 24.28
CA ALA A 319 15.34 24.07 23.30
C ALA A 319 15.54 25.35 22.49
N GLY A 320 15.22 25.33 21.20
CA GLY A 320 15.42 26.48 20.31
C GLY A 320 15.25 26.14 18.83
N ASN A 321 15.91 26.89 17.95
CA ASN A 321 15.74 26.81 16.50
C ASN A 321 17.07 26.54 15.77
N ILE A 322 16.97 25.71 14.74
CA ILE A 322 18.02 25.44 13.75
C ILE A 322 17.47 25.93 12.42
N GLU A 323 18.16 26.85 11.79
CA GLU A 323 17.68 27.58 10.62
C GLU A 323 18.76 27.66 9.56
N THR A 324 18.35 27.66 8.30
CA THR A 324 19.25 27.80 7.16
C THR A 324 18.86 28.99 6.29
N SER A 325 19.87 29.61 5.68
CA SER A 325 19.75 30.69 4.73
C SER A 325 20.45 30.31 3.44
N VAL A 326 19.84 30.62 2.30
CA VAL A 326 20.42 30.46 0.95
C VAL A 326 20.68 31.80 0.26
N ASP A 327 20.47 32.91 0.98
CA ASP A 327 20.61 34.28 0.49
C ASP A 327 21.74 35.04 1.19
N GLY A 328 22.74 34.32 1.71
CA GLY A 328 23.92 34.91 2.38
C GLY A 328 23.62 35.46 3.79
N GLY A 329 22.62 34.90 4.47
CA GLY A 329 22.26 35.27 5.85
C GLY A 329 21.25 36.41 5.96
N ILE A 330 20.58 36.80 4.88
CA ILE A 330 19.56 37.86 4.87
C ILE A 330 18.24 37.34 5.48
N SER A 331 17.82 36.15 5.07
CA SER A 331 16.64 35.47 5.59
C SER A 331 16.95 34.02 5.97
N TYR A 332 16.29 33.54 7.02
CA TYR A 332 16.51 32.21 7.58
C TYR A 332 15.19 31.45 7.63
N THR A 333 15.24 30.18 7.22
CA THR A 333 14.11 29.25 7.23
C THR A 333 14.40 28.10 8.20
N PRO A 334 13.45 27.71 9.07
CA PRO A 334 13.64 26.57 9.97
C PRO A 334 13.91 25.27 9.21
N MET A 335 14.86 24.47 9.69
CA MET A 335 15.12 23.13 9.13
C MET A 335 14.05 22.12 9.59
N VAL A 336 13.82 21.08 8.78
CA VAL A 336 12.86 20.01 9.08
C VAL A 336 13.60 18.67 9.31
N CYS A 337 13.25 17.96 10.38
CA CYS A 337 13.79 16.62 10.65
C CYS A 337 13.31 15.64 9.56
N LYS A 338 14.22 15.12 8.74
CA LYS A 338 13.89 14.12 7.70
C LYS A 338 13.62 12.73 8.31
N ASP A 339 14.31 12.39 9.41
CA ASP A 339 14.29 11.06 10.03
C ASP A 339 13.69 11.04 11.45
N LYS A 340 12.69 11.88 11.75
CA LYS A 340 12.05 11.98 13.09
C LYS A 340 13.08 11.96 14.24
N CYS A 341 13.79 13.08 14.43
CA CYS A 341 14.76 13.35 15.49
C CYS A 341 14.52 12.51 16.77
N VAL A 342 15.24 11.39 16.92
CA VAL A 342 15.08 10.47 18.06
C VAL A 342 15.90 11.02 19.24
N PRO A 343 15.37 11.04 20.48
CA PRO A 343 16.13 11.54 21.63
C PRO A 343 17.46 10.78 21.83
N PHE A 344 18.54 11.51 22.15
CA PHE A 344 19.81 10.93 22.56
C PHE A 344 19.64 10.11 23.85
N GLY A 345 20.07 8.84 23.82
CA GLY A 345 19.92 7.85 24.91
C GLY A 345 18.95 6.69 24.62
N GLY A 346 18.28 6.67 23.47
CA GLY A 346 17.30 5.63 23.12
C GLY A 346 17.93 4.25 22.90
N SER A 347 17.33 3.22 23.48
CA SER A 347 17.45 1.83 23.04
C SER A 347 16.58 1.60 21.80
N ARG A 348 16.88 0.55 21.03
CA ARG A 348 15.94 0.03 20.01
C ARG A 348 15.29 -1.24 20.53
N ALA A 349 14.01 -1.39 20.25
CA ALA A 349 13.32 -2.64 20.50
C ALA A 349 13.70 -3.66 19.43
N THR A 350 13.87 -4.89 19.89
CA THR A 350 14.03 -6.08 19.05
C THR A 350 12.83 -6.97 19.27
N LEU A 351 12.18 -7.35 18.17
CA LEU A 351 11.02 -8.23 18.14
C LEU A 351 11.45 -9.62 17.67
N LYS A 352 11.16 -10.66 18.43
CA LYS A 352 11.31 -12.05 17.98
C LYS A 352 10.06 -12.48 17.22
N ILE A 353 10.24 -12.75 15.92
CA ILE A 353 9.14 -13.08 15.00
C ILE A 353 9.29 -14.48 14.39
N GLY A 354 10.43 -15.13 14.60
CA GLY A 354 10.75 -16.44 14.03
C GLY A 354 11.58 -16.32 12.75
N GLU A 355 12.38 -17.35 12.48
CA GLU A 355 13.35 -17.40 11.38
C GLU A 355 12.67 -17.29 10.00
N GLU A 356 11.56 -18.00 9.80
CA GLU A 356 10.81 -18.00 8.52
C GLU A 356 10.30 -16.59 8.15
N ALA A 357 9.67 -15.89 9.10
CA ALA A 357 9.22 -14.52 8.90
C ALA A 357 10.39 -13.55 8.69
N ALA A 358 11.46 -13.67 9.47
CA ALA A 358 12.65 -12.84 9.33
C ALA A 358 13.33 -13.03 7.96
N ASN A 359 13.46 -14.27 7.48
CA ASN A 359 14.03 -14.58 6.16
C ASN A 359 13.25 -13.89 5.04
N CYS A 360 11.92 -13.92 5.11
CA CYS A 360 11.06 -13.31 4.12
C CYS A 360 11.06 -11.78 4.17
N TRP A 361 11.02 -11.18 5.36
CA TRP A 361 10.87 -9.74 5.51
C TRP A 361 12.17 -8.97 5.30
N LYS A 362 13.32 -9.63 5.42
CA LYS A 362 14.63 -9.07 5.05
C LYS A 362 14.65 -8.55 3.61
N ALA A 363 14.05 -9.30 2.69
CA ALA A 363 14.08 -9.01 1.26
C ALA A 363 13.30 -7.73 0.87
N THR A 364 12.32 -7.33 1.68
CA THR A 364 11.52 -6.15 1.40
C THR A 364 11.87 -4.97 2.29
N MET A 365 12.35 -5.20 3.53
CA MET A 365 12.53 -4.15 4.56
C MET A 365 11.30 -3.21 4.68
N GLY A 366 11.37 -2.18 5.53
CA GLY A 366 10.34 -1.14 5.60
C GLY A 366 9.42 -1.28 6.80
N ASP A 367 8.12 -1.02 6.60
CA ASP A 367 7.16 -0.91 7.70
C ASP A 367 6.56 -2.27 8.09
N VAL A 368 6.46 -2.50 9.40
CA VAL A 368 5.61 -3.54 10.00
C VAL A 368 4.52 -2.88 10.85
N ILE A 369 3.39 -3.56 11.02
CA ILE A 369 2.42 -3.23 12.07
C ILE A 369 2.64 -4.12 13.26
N LEU A 370 2.39 -3.57 14.44
CA LEU A 370 2.26 -4.30 15.69
C LEU A 370 0.86 -4.00 16.25
N THR A 371 0.04 -5.03 16.39
CA THR A 371 -1.19 -4.94 17.19
C THR A 371 -0.84 -5.08 18.66
N ASN A 372 -1.67 -4.53 19.53
CA ASN A 372 -1.42 -4.53 20.95
C ASN A 372 -2.74 -4.72 21.68
N SER A 373 -2.84 -5.87 22.33
CA SER A 373 -4.01 -6.34 23.04
C SER A 373 -3.88 -6.15 24.56
N ASN A 374 -2.82 -5.49 25.03
CA ASN A 374 -2.66 -5.22 26.46
C ASN A 374 -3.66 -4.13 26.90
N PRO A 375 -4.62 -4.44 27.79
CA PRO A 375 -5.68 -3.51 28.18
C PRO A 375 -5.16 -2.31 29.00
N ASN A 376 -3.91 -2.36 29.47
CA ASN A 376 -3.29 -1.26 30.22
C ASN A 376 -2.66 -0.19 29.33
N ILE A 377 -2.68 -0.40 28.01
CA ILE A 377 -2.13 0.53 27.03
C ILE A 377 -3.25 1.46 26.55
N LYS A 378 -2.87 2.69 26.20
CA LYS A 378 -3.82 3.69 25.72
C LYS A 378 -4.41 3.20 24.39
N GLN A 379 -5.68 3.49 24.15
CA GLN A 379 -6.39 3.00 22.97
C GLN A 379 -5.71 3.43 21.65
N GLU A 380 -5.10 4.62 21.63
CA GLU A 380 -4.32 5.15 20.52
C GLU A 380 -2.99 4.40 20.25
N ASP A 381 -2.48 3.68 21.26
CA ASP A 381 -1.25 2.90 21.19
C ASP A 381 -1.51 1.40 20.93
N ASN A 382 -2.77 0.99 20.81
CA ASN A 382 -3.15 -0.39 20.55
C ASN A 382 -2.64 -0.92 19.20
N GLN A 383 -2.25 -0.04 18.28
CA GLN A 383 -1.76 -0.42 16.95
C GLN A 383 -0.72 0.60 16.48
N LYS A 384 0.49 0.15 16.15
CA LYS A 384 1.58 1.03 15.71
C LYS A 384 2.21 0.53 14.41
N ILE A 385 2.59 1.48 13.56
CA ILE A 385 3.53 1.22 12.47
C ILE A 385 4.94 1.37 13.04
N LEU A 386 5.77 0.35 12.84
CA LEU A 386 7.16 0.33 13.21
C LEU A 386 8.00 0.21 11.94
N THR A 387 8.97 1.09 11.76
CA THR A 387 9.91 0.98 10.64
C THR A 387 11.07 0.10 11.06
N LEU A 388 11.34 -0.94 10.27
CA LEU A 388 12.45 -1.86 10.48
C LEU A 388 13.78 -1.14 10.29
N ALA A 389 14.68 -1.36 11.25
CA ALA A 389 16.06 -0.90 11.21
C ALA A 389 17.01 -1.99 10.69
N SER A 390 16.78 -3.24 11.11
CA SER A 390 17.56 -4.41 10.69
C SER A 390 16.78 -5.69 10.90
N VAL A 391 17.21 -6.74 10.21
CA VAL A 391 16.65 -8.09 10.32
C VAL A 391 17.80 -9.07 10.55
N ASP A 392 17.69 -9.90 11.59
CA ASP A 392 18.59 -11.02 11.83
C ASP A 392 17.81 -12.32 11.61
N VAL A 393 18.14 -13.01 10.52
CA VAL A 393 17.44 -14.24 10.11
C VAL A 393 17.80 -15.40 11.02
N ALA A 394 19.08 -15.54 11.39
CA ALA A 394 19.54 -16.65 12.23
C ALA A 394 18.90 -16.58 13.62
N GLU A 395 18.76 -15.36 14.15
CA GLU A 395 18.05 -15.14 15.40
C GLU A 395 16.54 -14.99 15.20
N GLY A 396 16.00 -14.97 13.98
CA GLY A 396 14.57 -14.78 13.75
C GLY A 396 14.00 -13.49 14.38
N THR A 397 14.79 -12.41 14.35
CA THR A 397 14.44 -11.13 14.96
C THR A 397 14.44 -9.98 13.97
N VAL A 398 13.67 -8.95 14.31
CA VAL A 398 13.71 -7.65 13.65
C VAL A 398 13.93 -6.55 14.68
N THR A 399 14.82 -5.63 14.39
CA THR A 399 15.04 -4.43 15.21
C THR A 399 14.28 -3.28 14.58
N VAL A 400 13.60 -2.46 15.38
CA VAL A 400 12.80 -1.31 14.92
C VAL A 400 13.38 0.01 15.40
N ASN A 401 13.00 1.10 14.73
CA ASN A 401 13.48 2.45 15.06
C ASN A 401 12.88 3.07 16.34
N LEU A 402 12.10 2.31 17.11
CA LEU A 402 11.51 2.76 18.38
C LEU A 402 12.05 1.92 19.55
N SER A 403 12.12 2.54 20.73
CA SER A 403 12.35 1.81 21.99
C SER A 403 11.10 1.01 22.40
N LYS A 404 11.27 0.03 23.28
CA LYS A 404 10.15 -0.71 23.89
C LYS A 404 9.26 0.24 24.69
N SER A 405 9.83 1.23 25.39
CA SER A 405 9.01 2.25 26.08
C SER A 405 8.10 3.06 25.14
N GLN A 406 8.54 3.34 23.91
CA GLN A 406 7.74 4.04 22.88
C GLN A 406 6.71 3.14 22.20
N ILE A 407 7.01 1.84 22.11
CA ILE A 407 6.09 0.81 21.59
C ILE A 407 5.00 0.50 22.62
N GLY A 408 5.36 0.48 23.89
CA GLY A 408 4.56 -0.07 24.99
C GLY A 408 4.99 -1.49 25.36
N ASP A 409 4.20 -2.15 26.20
CA ASP A 409 4.43 -3.53 26.64
C ASP A 409 3.39 -4.47 26.02
N PRO A 410 3.53 -4.83 24.73
CA PRO A 410 2.60 -5.74 24.09
C PRO A 410 2.69 -7.14 24.73
N PHE A 411 1.57 -7.85 24.73
CA PHE A 411 1.59 -9.27 25.06
C PHE A 411 2.39 -10.05 24.01
N THR A 412 3.14 -11.05 24.45
CA THR A 412 3.96 -11.91 23.60
C THR A 412 3.61 -13.37 23.86
N MET A 413 4.06 -14.28 23.00
CA MET A 413 3.90 -15.71 23.23
C MET A 413 4.57 -16.17 24.53
N LYS A 414 5.60 -15.46 25.00
CA LYS A 414 6.29 -15.75 26.25
C LYS A 414 5.53 -15.26 27.49
N THR A 415 4.84 -14.13 27.40
CA THR A 415 4.12 -13.53 28.53
C THR A 415 2.67 -14.00 28.60
N GLU A 416 1.94 -13.92 27.49
CA GLU A 416 0.51 -14.23 27.38
C GLU A 416 0.19 -14.94 26.05
N PRO A 417 0.44 -16.25 25.92
CA PRO A 417 0.35 -16.99 24.66
C PRO A 417 -0.99 -16.90 23.92
N MET A 418 -2.10 -16.70 24.63
CA MET A 418 -3.45 -16.64 24.03
C MET A 418 -3.82 -15.24 23.53
N MET A 419 -3.04 -14.22 23.87
CA MET A 419 -3.31 -12.82 23.53
C MET A 419 -2.07 -12.13 22.95
N ALA A 420 -1.10 -12.91 22.50
CA ALA A 420 0.13 -12.40 21.91
C ALA A 420 -0.19 -11.45 20.76
N ALA A 421 0.51 -10.33 20.72
CA ALA A 421 0.41 -9.35 19.66
C ALA A 421 0.74 -9.95 18.30
N GLU A 422 0.05 -9.52 17.26
CA GLU A 422 0.37 -9.82 15.88
C GLU A 422 1.35 -8.78 15.32
N VAL A 423 2.39 -9.26 14.62
CA VAL A 423 3.32 -8.44 13.85
C VAL A 423 3.11 -8.76 12.37
N ALA A 424 2.97 -7.74 11.52
CA ALA A 424 2.74 -7.97 10.09
C ALA A 424 3.57 -7.04 9.20
N SER A 425 4.19 -7.59 8.15
CA SER A 425 4.92 -6.82 7.14
C SER A 425 3.98 -6.13 6.18
N LEU A 426 4.11 -4.81 6.05
CA LEU A 426 3.31 -3.99 5.13
C LEU A 426 3.96 -3.76 3.77
N ASN A 427 5.25 -4.03 3.62
CA ASN A 427 5.96 -3.70 2.39
C ASN A 427 5.86 -4.85 1.37
N ARG A 428 5.58 -4.51 0.11
CA ARG A 428 5.59 -5.45 -1.02
C ARG A 428 6.33 -4.83 -2.21
N PRO A 429 7.01 -5.64 -3.04
CA PRO A 429 7.78 -5.11 -4.17
C PRO A 429 6.89 -4.74 -5.36
N VAL A 430 5.69 -5.35 -5.47
CA VAL A 430 4.66 -4.97 -6.44
C VAL A 430 3.57 -4.17 -5.74
N LYS A 431 3.23 -3.00 -6.28
CA LYS A 431 2.30 -2.05 -5.68
C LYS A 431 1.28 -1.54 -6.67
N PHE A 432 0.01 -1.59 -6.30
CA PHE A 432 -1.08 -0.87 -6.93
C PHE A 432 -1.46 0.31 -6.03
N THR A 433 -1.41 1.52 -6.57
CA THR A 433 -1.73 2.74 -5.84
C THR A 433 -2.55 3.70 -6.69
N SER A 434 -3.17 4.69 -6.08
CA SER A 434 -3.96 5.70 -6.79
C SER A 434 -3.75 7.06 -6.18
N VAL A 435 -3.93 8.11 -6.97
CA VAL A 435 -4.31 9.42 -6.43
C VAL A 435 -5.70 9.30 -5.80
N LYS A 436 -5.94 10.08 -4.74
CA LYS A 436 -7.28 10.27 -4.20
C LYS A 436 -7.88 11.54 -4.79
N ASP A 437 -9.20 11.61 -4.82
CA ASP A 437 -9.91 12.85 -5.13
C ASP A 437 -9.61 13.95 -4.10
N ASN A 438 -10.06 15.18 -4.37
CA ASN A 438 -9.79 16.32 -3.48
C ASN A 438 -10.39 16.16 -2.07
N SER A 439 -11.43 15.33 -1.92
CA SER A 439 -12.01 15.04 -0.60
C SER A 439 -11.16 14.04 0.20
N GLY A 440 -10.24 13.33 -0.46
CA GLY A 440 -9.49 12.22 0.11
C GLY A 440 -10.34 10.97 0.34
N ALA A 441 -11.60 10.95 -0.08
CA ALA A 441 -12.54 9.86 0.19
C ALA A 441 -12.59 8.82 -0.94
N HIS A 442 -12.14 9.17 -2.15
CA HIS A 442 -12.24 8.32 -3.34
C HIS A 442 -10.88 8.09 -4.00
N GLY A 443 -10.33 6.89 -3.79
CA GLY A 443 -9.15 6.40 -4.47
C GLY A 443 -9.46 5.52 -5.69
N GLY A 444 -8.50 4.68 -6.07
CA GLY A 444 -8.66 3.66 -7.10
C GLY A 444 -9.52 2.48 -6.63
N HIS A 445 -9.88 1.58 -7.53
CA HIS A 445 -10.49 0.30 -7.15
C HIS A 445 -10.10 -0.81 -8.13
N LEU A 446 -10.07 -2.06 -7.66
CA LEU A 446 -9.88 -3.23 -8.52
C LEU A 446 -11.14 -4.08 -8.47
N ILE A 447 -11.67 -4.41 -9.64
CA ILE A 447 -12.87 -5.23 -9.77
C ILE A 447 -12.70 -6.29 -10.86
N ILE A 448 -13.07 -7.53 -10.53
CA ILE A 448 -13.15 -8.66 -11.43
C ILE A 448 -14.62 -8.92 -11.76
N TYR A 449 -15.02 -8.57 -12.99
CA TYR A 449 -16.39 -8.62 -13.47
C TYR A 449 -16.71 -9.94 -14.17
N HIS A 450 -17.59 -10.74 -13.57
CA HIS A 450 -18.33 -11.81 -14.26
C HIS A 450 -17.43 -12.70 -15.11
N THR A 451 -16.36 -13.24 -14.52
CA THR A 451 -15.34 -14.06 -15.20
C THR A 451 -15.46 -15.55 -14.85
N PRO A 452 -16.55 -16.25 -15.23
CA PRO A 452 -16.74 -17.65 -14.88
C PRO A 452 -15.62 -18.53 -15.45
N HIS A 453 -15.14 -19.44 -14.61
CA HIS A 453 -14.08 -20.40 -14.89
C HIS A 453 -12.71 -19.78 -15.18
N VAL A 454 -12.49 -18.52 -14.80
CA VAL A 454 -11.20 -17.84 -14.94
C VAL A 454 -10.56 -17.66 -13.57
N ALA A 455 -9.55 -18.48 -13.29
CA ALA A 455 -8.77 -18.37 -12.06
C ALA A 455 -7.96 -17.06 -12.05
N GLN A 456 -8.11 -16.28 -10.98
CA GLN A 456 -7.37 -15.05 -10.74
C GLN A 456 -6.25 -15.29 -9.71
N LEU A 457 -5.02 -14.88 -10.02
CA LEU A 457 -3.90 -14.93 -9.08
C LEU A 457 -3.42 -13.51 -8.78
N LEU A 458 -3.57 -13.11 -7.52
CA LEU A 458 -3.02 -11.88 -6.98
C LEU A 458 -2.31 -12.18 -5.67
N GLU A 459 -0.99 -12.15 -5.72
CA GLU A 459 -0.15 -12.64 -4.65
C GLU A 459 0.93 -11.64 -4.28
N GLY A 460 1.05 -11.33 -2.98
CA GLY A 460 2.18 -10.55 -2.50
C GLY A 460 2.22 -9.11 -3.00
N VAL A 461 1.08 -8.49 -3.27
CA VAL A 461 1.01 -7.08 -3.72
C VAL A 461 0.56 -6.14 -2.60
N GLU A 462 1.03 -4.89 -2.64
CA GLU A 462 0.45 -3.81 -1.84
C GLU A 462 -0.62 -3.08 -2.67
N VAL A 463 -1.86 -3.04 -2.19
CA VAL A 463 -2.93 -2.20 -2.71
C VAL A 463 -3.14 -1.04 -1.74
N ARG A 464 -2.79 0.18 -2.18
CA ARG A 464 -2.79 1.38 -1.33
C ARG A 464 -3.61 2.52 -1.92
N ALA A 465 -4.26 3.33 -1.08
CA ALA A 465 -5.06 4.47 -1.52
C ALA A 465 -6.17 4.05 -2.50
N PHE A 466 -6.75 2.88 -2.26
CA PHE A 466 -7.90 2.35 -2.99
C PHE A 466 -9.17 2.40 -2.12
N GLY A 467 -10.31 2.13 -2.73
CA GLY A 467 -11.62 2.21 -2.10
C GLY A 467 -12.25 3.58 -2.31
N GLN A 468 -13.57 3.59 -2.49
CA GLN A 468 -14.34 4.82 -2.63
C GLN A 468 -15.46 4.85 -1.59
N SER A 469 -15.29 5.69 -0.57
CA SER A 469 -16.23 5.83 0.54
C SER A 469 -17.64 6.15 0.06
N GLY A 470 -18.63 5.41 0.58
CA GLY A 470 -20.04 5.55 0.24
C GLY A 470 -20.46 5.07 -1.15
N ILE A 471 -19.55 4.56 -1.99
CA ILE A 471 -19.87 4.03 -3.33
C ILE A 471 -19.81 2.50 -3.30
N LEU A 472 -20.95 1.86 -3.61
CA LEU A 472 -21.07 0.40 -3.65
C LEU A 472 -20.18 -0.18 -4.77
N GLY A 473 -19.51 -1.29 -4.50
CA GLY A 473 -18.72 -2.01 -5.51
C GLY A 473 -17.38 -1.39 -5.89
N ARG A 474 -16.92 -0.38 -5.15
CA ARG A 474 -15.64 0.32 -5.39
C ARG A 474 -14.67 0.04 -4.25
N TYR A 475 -14.15 -1.18 -4.25
CA TYR A 475 -13.28 -1.72 -3.21
C TYR A 475 -11.84 -1.93 -3.74
N PRO A 476 -10.84 -2.01 -2.85
CA PRO A 476 -9.47 -2.37 -3.20
C PRO A 476 -9.34 -3.65 -4.01
N ILE A 477 -10.07 -4.71 -3.65
CA ILE A 477 -10.15 -5.97 -4.42
C ILE A 477 -11.59 -6.48 -4.35
N HIS A 478 -12.24 -6.59 -5.50
CA HIS A 478 -13.64 -7.01 -5.59
C HIS A 478 -13.86 -8.11 -6.63
N PHE A 479 -14.26 -9.30 -6.20
CA PHE A 479 -14.83 -10.31 -7.08
C PHE A 479 -16.32 -10.06 -7.19
N HIS A 480 -16.78 -9.71 -8.39
CA HIS A 480 -18.18 -9.37 -8.65
C HIS A 480 -18.78 -10.40 -9.61
N HIS A 481 -19.70 -11.23 -9.10
CA HIS A 481 -20.50 -12.20 -9.86
C HIS A 481 -19.70 -13.10 -10.82
N SER A 482 -18.49 -13.50 -10.44
CA SER A 482 -17.65 -14.36 -11.30
C SER A 482 -18.02 -15.84 -11.21
N GLN A 483 -19.07 -16.21 -10.47
CA GLN A 483 -19.56 -17.59 -10.34
C GLN A 483 -18.42 -18.53 -9.89
N ASN A 484 -18.20 -19.67 -10.55
CA ASN A 484 -17.12 -20.57 -10.23
C ASN A 484 -15.78 -20.02 -10.75
N VAL A 485 -14.85 -19.71 -9.84
CA VAL A 485 -13.49 -19.28 -10.18
C VAL A 485 -12.43 -20.18 -9.53
N ASP A 486 -12.70 -21.48 -9.48
CA ASP A 486 -11.82 -22.48 -8.87
C ASP A 486 -10.35 -22.32 -9.32
N GLY A 487 -9.44 -22.44 -8.35
CA GLY A 487 -8.02 -22.12 -8.51
C GLY A 487 -7.68 -20.63 -8.34
N SER A 488 -8.64 -19.75 -8.04
CA SER A 488 -8.34 -18.35 -7.70
C SER A 488 -7.66 -18.23 -6.34
N ILE A 489 -6.56 -17.49 -6.30
CA ILE A 489 -5.70 -17.32 -5.13
C ILE A 489 -5.45 -15.83 -4.92
N ILE A 490 -5.91 -15.33 -3.78
CA ILE A 490 -5.73 -13.95 -3.32
C ILE A 490 -5.02 -14.03 -1.99
N GLN A 491 -3.69 -13.99 -2.03
CA GLN A 491 -2.90 -14.28 -0.85
C GLN A 491 -1.74 -13.34 -0.60
N LYS A 492 -1.41 -13.17 0.67
CA LYS A 492 -0.22 -12.42 1.11
C LYS A 492 -0.17 -10.96 0.65
N ASN A 493 -1.33 -10.42 0.27
CA ASN A 493 -1.47 -9.03 -0.15
C ASN A 493 -1.60 -8.11 1.06
N VAL A 494 -1.24 -6.84 0.87
CA VAL A 494 -1.44 -5.77 1.85
C VAL A 494 -2.44 -4.77 1.30
N VAL A 495 -3.60 -4.62 1.93
CA VAL A 495 -4.54 -3.53 1.63
C VAL A 495 -4.37 -2.47 2.70
N ARG A 496 -3.88 -1.28 2.36
CA ARG A 496 -3.68 -0.22 3.35
C ARG A 496 -4.11 1.15 2.89
N ASP A 497 -4.45 2.02 3.85
CA ASP A 497 -4.88 3.40 3.55
C ASP A 497 -6.07 3.39 2.57
N SER A 498 -7.12 2.65 2.97
CA SER A 498 -8.31 2.44 2.15
C SER A 498 -9.51 3.20 2.69
N GLU A 499 -10.25 3.85 1.79
CA GLU A 499 -11.45 4.62 2.13
C GLU A 499 -12.74 3.78 2.07
N GLN A 500 -12.62 2.48 1.89
CA GLN A 500 -13.75 1.54 1.86
C GLN A 500 -13.31 0.14 2.34
N ARG A 501 -14.26 -0.81 2.38
CA ARG A 501 -14.03 -2.25 2.62
C ARG A 501 -12.86 -2.78 1.79
N CYS A 502 -12.26 -3.92 2.14
CA CYS A 502 -10.96 -4.36 1.62
C CYS A 502 -11.08 -5.41 0.49
N ILE A 503 -11.20 -6.69 0.83
CA ILE A 503 -11.34 -7.81 -0.12
C ILE A 503 -12.76 -8.36 -0.03
N ILE A 504 -13.51 -8.24 -1.12
CA ILE A 504 -14.93 -8.57 -1.18
C ILE A 504 -15.17 -9.65 -2.22
N VAL A 505 -15.90 -10.69 -1.82
CA VAL A 505 -16.37 -11.77 -2.69
C VAL A 505 -17.89 -11.70 -2.74
N HIS A 506 -18.40 -11.28 -3.90
CA HIS A 506 -19.83 -11.14 -4.19
C HIS A 506 -20.20 -12.02 -5.38
N GLY A 507 -21.22 -12.86 -5.22
CA GLY A 507 -21.73 -13.74 -6.27
C GLY A 507 -20.70 -14.71 -6.88
N THR A 508 -19.67 -15.05 -6.11
CA THR A 508 -18.49 -15.79 -6.58
C THR A 508 -18.18 -16.94 -5.62
N HIS A 509 -17.62 -18.03 -6.14
CA HIS A 509 -17.40 -19.30 -5.46
C HIS A 509 -15.97 -19.80 -5.67
N PHE A 510 -15.48 -20.64 -4.75
CA PHE A 510 -14.15 -21.28 -4.83
C PHE A 510 -12.95 -20.30 -4.83
N VAL A 511 -13.09 -19.14 -4.19
CA VAL A 511 -11.97 -18.19 -4.00
C VAL A 511 -11.20 -18.54 -2.72
N MET A 512 -9.88 -18.64 -2.82
CA MET A 512 -9.01 -18.69 -1.64
C MET A 512 -8.48 -17.28 -1.32
N VAL A 513 -8.87 -16.76 -0.15
CA VAL A 513 -8.39 -15.49 0.42
C VAL A 513 -7.57 -15.82 1.66
N GLU A 514 -6.25 -15.83 1.53
CA GLU A 514 -5.36 -16.35 2.58
C GLU A 514 -4.20 -15.41 2.94
N ASN A 515 -3.91 -15.29 4.23
CA ASN A 515 -2.70 -14.62 4.71
C ASN A 515 -2.55 -13.16 4.26
N ASN A 516 -3.66 -12.47 3.98
CA ASN A 516 -3.65 -11.05 3.62
C ASN A 516 -3.66 -10.17 4.86
N VAL A 517 -3.08 -8.96 4.75
CA VAL A 517 -3.06 -7.95 5.80
C VAL A 517 -3.85 -6.75 5.33
N ALA A 518 -4.79 -6.28 6.14
CA ALA A 518 -5.51 -5.06 5.90
C ALA A 518 -5.31 -4.08 7.06
N TYR A 519 -4.83 -2.87 6.75
CA TYR A 519 -4.43 -1.90 7.78
C TYR A 519 -4.84 -0.46 7.44
N ASP A 520 -5.41 0.25 8.41
CA ASP A 520 -5.88 1.64 8.26
C ASP A 520 -6.88 1.77 7.11
N THR A 521 -7.99 1.05 7.24
CA THR A 521 -9.03 0.92 6.23
C THR A 521 -10.39 1.32 6.80
N HIS A 522 -11.44 1.41 5.98
CA HIS A 522 -12.79 1.73 6.44
C HIS A 522 -13.76 0.57 6.21
N GLY A 523 -14.66 0.32 7.16
CA GLY A 523 -15.63 -0.76 7.05
C GLY A 523 -15.02 -2.16 7.24
N HIS A 524 -15.83 -3.19 7.00
CA HIS A 524 -15.39 -4.58 7.12
C HIS A 524 -14.42 -4.94 6.01
N CYS A 525 -13.25 -5.48 6.35
CA CYS A 525 -12.22 -5.77 5.36
C CYS A 525 -12.46 -7.04 4.56
N PHE A 526 -12.84 -8.14 5.19
CA PHE A 526 -12.95 -9.44 4.52
C PHE A 526 -14.42 -9.85 4.50
N ILE A 527 -15.03 -9.90 3.32
CA ILE A 527 -16.42 -10.32 3.12
C ILE A 527 -16.43 -11.56 2.24
N ALA A 528 -16.84 -12.69 2.81
CA ALA A 528 -16.85 -13.99 2.15
C ALA A 528 -18.09 -14.28 1.30
N ALA A 529 -19.18 -13.55 1.59
CA ALA A 529 -20.46 -13.64 0.92
C ALA A 529 -21.19 -12.32 1.16
N GLU A 530 -21.71 -11.68 0.11
CA GLU A 530 -22.52 -10.46 0.25
C GLU A 530 -24.01 -10.79 0.24
N ASP A 531 -24.45 -11.74 -0.60
CA ASP A 531 -25.87 -12.07 -0.78
C ASP A 531 -26.28 -13.45 -0.23
N GLY A 532 -25.32 -14.26 0.23
CA GLY A 532 -25.55 -15.51 0.94
C GLY A 532 -25.75 -16.75 0.06
N TYR A 533 -25.46 -16.65 -1.25
CA TYR A 533 -25.42 -17.80 -2.16
C TYR A 533 -23.97 -18.16 -2.57
N GLU A 534 -22.98 -17.38 -2.13
CA GLU A 534 -21.57 -17.65 -2.30
C GLU A 534 -21.15 -18.90 -1.50
N THR A 535 -20.54 -19.87 -2.18
CA THR A 535 -20.17 -21.18 -1.60
C THR A 535 -18.69 -21.48 -1.80
N ASP A 536 -18.14 -22.31 -0.92
CA ASP A 536 -16.79 -22.87 -1.00
C ASP A 536 -15.65 -21.85 -1.11
N ASN A 537 -15.88 -20.61 -0.66
CA ASN A 537 -14.83 -19.62 -0.49
C ASN A 537 -14.07 -19.86 0.83
N THR A 538 -12.75 -19.82 0.78
CA THR A 538 -11.88 -20.04 1.95
C THR A 538 -11.27 -18.72 2.41
N PHE A 539 -11.49 -18.35 3.66
CA PHE A 539 -10.86 -17.20 4.31
C PHE A 539 -10.01 -17.71 5.45
N LYS A 540 -8.69 -17.67 5.29
CA LYS A 540 -7.75 -18.28 6.22
C LYS A 540 -6.63 -17.32 6.59
N ASP A 541 -6.30 -17.24 7.87
CA ASP A 541 -5.14 -16.49 8.39
C ASP A 541 -5.05 -15.04 7.88
N ASN A 542 -6.18 -14.34 7.68
CA ASN A 542 -6.16 -12.93 7.27
C ASN A 542 -6.15 -12.02 8.50
N LEU A 543 -5.32 -10.97 8.48
CA LEU A 543 -5.22 -9.99 9.56
C LEU A 543 -5.87 -8.67 9.16
N GLY A 544 -6.83 -8.20 9.95
CA GLY A 544 -7.41 -6.85 9.84
C GLY A 544 -7.07 -6.01 11.07
N ALA A 545 -6.47 -4.84 10.87
CA ALA A 545 -6.10 -3.93 11.94
C ALA A 545 -6.46 -2.48 11.57
N ARG A 546 -6.76 -1.65 12.59
CA ARG A 546 -7.11 -0.23 12.43
C ARG A 546 -8.26 0.03 11.46
N THR A 547 -9.28 -0.82 11.48
CA THR A 547 -10.48 -0.64 10.66
C THR A 547 -11.37 0.46 11.28
N LYS A 548 -11.50 1.57 10.57
CA LYS A 548 -12.36 2.71 10.94
C LYS A 548 -13.81 2.44 10.52
N ARG A 549 -14.72 3.19 11.11
CA ARG A 549 -16.15 3.12 10.76
C ARG A 549 -16.35 3.47 9.28
N GLY A 550 -16.97 2.56 8.52
CA GLY A 550 -17.37 2.82 7.14
C GLY A 550 -18.61 3.73 7.04
N VAL A 551 -18.81 4.33 5.87
CA VAL A 551 -20.04 5.06 5.53
C VAL A 551 -21.10 4.04 5.10
N ASN A 552 -22.35 4.26 5.51
CA ASN A 552 -23.47 3.40 5.09
C ASN A 552 -23.62 3.41 3.56
N LEU A 553 -23.76 2.23 2.98
CA LEU A 553 -23.91 2.08 1.53
C LEU A 553 -25.38 2.29 1.12
N PRO A 554 -25.66 2.92 -0.03
CA PRO A 554 -27.02 3.06 -0.54
C PRO A 554 -27.71 1.69 -0.71
N GLY A 555 -28.91 1.54 -0.14
CA GLY A 555 -29.68 0.29 -0.20
C GLY A 555 -29.26 -0.79 0.79
N SER A 556 -28.28 -0.56 1.67
CA SER A 556 -28.03 -1.44 2.82
C SER A 556 -29.04 -1.14 3.94
N SER A 557 -30.33 -1.42 3.71
CA SER A 557 -31.30 -1.42 4.81
C SER A 557 -31.12 -2.70 5.63
N ASN A 558 -30.40 -2.60 6.75
CA ASN A 558 -30.31 -3.58 7.85
C ASN A 558 -29.39 -4.81 7.73
N ASP A 559 -28.64 -5.02 6.65
CA ASP A 559 -27.68 -6.13 6.61
C ASP A 559 -26.27 -5.69 6.98
N LEU A 560 -25.72 -6.31 8.03
CA LEU A 560 -24.41 -6.10 8.68
C LEU A 560 -24.35 -4.93 9.70
N ARG A 561 -25.01 -5.13 10.84
CA ARG A 561 -24.59 -4.54 12.13
C ARG A 561 -23.77 -5.54 12.93
#